data_AF-A0A6S6STQ2-F1
#
_entry.id   AF-A0A6S6STQ2-F1
#
_cell.length_a   1.000
_cell.length_b   1.000
_cell.length_c   1.000
_cell.angle_alpha   90.00
_cell.angle_beta   90.00
_cell.angle_gamma   90.00
#
_symmetry.space_group_name_H-M   'P 1'
#
loop_
_entity.id
_entity.type
_entity.pdbx_description
1 polymer ?
#
loop_
_entity_poly.entity_id
_entity_poly.type
_entity_poly.pdbx_seq_one_letter_code
_entity_poly.pdbx_strand_id
1 'polypeptide(L)'
;MHATEILSRIQQGKMSSEELRRLFATSQCLFTDEETLNGTDIGDINTEIVYDFLNNDNPEILEALKNETLPINVVLQNLGLLSDNALTLAGNLLFGKLPQRYTPSFYIDCVHFAGNDVDADRFIDKSTIKDTLRTQYEGAMQFLGYPL
;
A
#
# COMPACT_ATOMS: atom_id res chain seq x y z
N MET A 1 -12.32 17.09 -22.18
CA MET A 1 -13.66 17.30 -21.59
C MET A 1 -13.45 17.94 -20.23
N HIS A 2 -14.03 19.12 -20.02
CA HIS A 2 -13.82 19.91 -18.79
C HIS A 2 -14.50 19.22 -17.61
N ALA A 3 -13.77 19.04 -16.49
CA ALA A 3 -14.23 18.40 -15.25
C ALA A 3 -15.61 18.91 -14.74
N THR A 4 -15.97 20.14 -15.10
CA THR A 4 -17.26 20.79 -14.80
C THR A 4 -18.47 20.04 -15.40
N GLU A 5 -18.30 19.39 -16.55
CA GLU A 5 -19.38 18.68 -17.25
C GLU A 5 -19.65 17.29 -16.63
N ILE A 6 -18.63 16.71 -15.97
CA ILE A 6 -18.73 15.43 -15.26
C ILE A 6 -19.49 15.62 -13.94
N LEU A 7 -19.16 16.68 -13.18
CA LEU A 7 -19.82 17.00 -11.90
C LEU A 7 -21.33 17.31 -12.07
N SER A 8 -21.71 17.95 -13.18
CA SER A 8 -23.13 18.25 -13.45
C SER A 8 -23.98 17.01 -13.77
N ARG A 9 -23.38 15.98 -14.37
CA ARG A 9 -24.07 14.71 -14.69
C ARG A 9 -24.18 13.77 -13.50
N ILE A 10 -23.21 13.82 -12.57
CA ILE A 10 -23.26 13.10 -11.29
C ILE A 10 -24.41 13.63 -10.41
N GLN A 11 -24.58 14.96 -10.32
CA GLN A 11 -25.66 15.58 -9.53
C GLN A 11 -27.08 15.27 -10.04
N GLN A 12 -27.23 14.88 -11.31
CA GLN A 12 -28.53 14.54 -11.91
C GLN A 12 -28.90 13.04 -11.80
N GLY A 13 -28.06 12.19 -11.18
CA GLY A 13 -28.39 10.77 -10.95
C GLY A 13 -28.55 9.92 -12.21
N LYS A 14 -28.05 10.39 -13.37
CA LYS A 14 -28.28 9.76 -14.69
C LYS A 14 -27.22 8.76 -15.14
N MET A 15 -26.26 8.40 -14.28
CA MET A 15 -25.16 7.52 -14.65
C MET A 15 -25.16 6.23 -13.83
N SER A 16 -24.94 5.10 -14.50
CA SER A 16 -24.80 3.80 -13.85
C SER A 16 -23.50 3.72 -13.04
N SER A 17 -23.43 2.86 -12.02
CA SER A 17 -22.21 2.63 -11.23
C SER A 17 -21.03 2.18 -12.09
N GLU A 18 -21.31 1.50 -13.20
CA GLU A 18 -20.33 1.03 -14.17
C GLU A 18 -19.83 2.15 -15.09
N GLU A 19 -20.72 3.04 -15.54
CA GLU A 19 -20.36 4.28 -16.25
C GLU A 19 -19.50 5.20 -15.38
N LEU A 20 -19.85 5.32 -14.08
CA LEU A 20 -19.08 6.10 -13.11
C LEU A 20 -17.68 5.53 -12.97
N ARG A 21 -17.54 4.22 -12.68
CA ARG A 21 -16.23 3.55 -12.59
C ARG A 21 -15.41 3.69 -13.87
N ARG A 22 -16.05 3.53 -15.04
CA ARG A 22 -15.38 3.72 -16.33
C ARG A 22 -14.92 5.17 -16.51
N LEU A 23 -15.75 6.16 -16.19
CA LEU A 23 -15.35 7.57 -16.26
C LEU A 23 -14.21 7.91 -15.29
N PHE A 24 -14.25 7.41 -14.05
CA PHE A 24 -13.15 7.57 -13.10
C PHE A 24 -11.86 6.90 -13.60
N ALA A 25 -11.94 5.67 -14.13
CA ALA A 25 -10.79 4.96 -14.72
C ALA A 25 -10.24 5.65 -15.98
N THR A 26 -11.11 6.26 -16.80
CA THR A 26 -10.71 6.95 -18.04
C THR A 26 -10.12 8.35 -17.76
N SER A 27 -10.37 8.92 -16.57
CA SER A 27 -9.91 10.26 -16.17
C SER A 27 -8.51 10.28 -15.57
N GLN A 28 -7.89 9.11 -15.35
CA GLN A 28 -6.48 8.95 -14.96
C GLN A 28 -6.04 9.87 -13.81
N CYS A 29 -6.81 9.90 -12.71
CA CYS A 29 -6.45 10.64 -11.48
C CYS A 29 -7.04 9.95 -10.24
N LEU A 30 -6.79 8.65 -10.11
CA LEU A 30 -6.95 7.91 -8.86
C LEU A 30 -5.62 7.19 -8.64
N PHE A 31 -4.67 7.91 -8.03
CA PHE A 31 -3.47 7.29 -7.45
C PHE A 31 -3.94 6.55 -6.20
N THR A 32 -4.41 5.31 -6.38
CA THR A 32 -4.98 4.49 -5.29
C THR A 32 -3.98 4.24 -4.17
N ASP A 33 -2.69 4.28 -4.50
CA ASP A 33 -1.57 4.22 -3.56
C ASP A 33 -1.39 5.51 -2.76
N GLU A 34 -1.79 6.67 -3.29
CA GLU A 34 -1.79 7.97 -2.60
C GLU A 34 -3.11 8.26 -1.84
N GLU A 35 -4.09 7.37 -1.91
CA GLU A 35 -5.35 7.51 -1.17
C GLU A 35 -5.08 7.50 0.35
N THR A 36 -5.65 8.47 1.07
CA THR A 36 -5.49 8.58 2.52
C THR A 36 -6.34 7.54 3.26
N LEU A 37 -5.75 6.89 4.26
CA LEU A 37 -6.43 5.92 5.10
C LEU A 37 -7.02 6.62 6.32
N ASN A 38 -8.34 6.69 6.37
CA ASN A 38 -9.07 7.34 7.46
C ASN A 38 -8.74 6.70 8.83
N GLY A 39 -8.48 7.56 9.82
CA GLY A 39 -8.19 7.13 11.19
C GLY A 39 -6.75 6.69 11.43
N THR A 40 -5.87 6.87 10.44
CA THR A 40 -4.43 6.74 10.61
C THR A 40 -3.79 8.07 10.98
N ASP A 41 -2.62 8.01 11.61
CA ASP A 41 -1.74 9.15 11.80
C ASP A 41 -0.27 8.75 11.66
N ILE A 42 0.63 9.74 11.67
CA ILE A 42 2.08 9.49 11.57
C ILE A 42 2.61 8.48 12.61
N GLY A 43 1.95 8.32 13.76
CA GLY A 43 2.30 7.34 14.78
C GLY A 43 2.07 5.89 14.36
N ASP A 44 1.27 5.64 13.32
CA ASP A 44 1.08 4.31 12.72
C ASP A 44 2.25 3.90 11.80
N ILE A 45 3.15 4.82 11.44
CA ILE A 45 4.34 4.49 10.64
C ILE A 45 5.45 3.90 11.51
N ASN A 46 6.15 2.90 10.97
CA ASN A 46 7.37 2.36 11.54
C ASN A 46 8.57 3.17 11.05
N THR A 47 8.98 4.14 11.87
CA THR A 47 10.09 5.04 11.55
C THR A 47 11.44 4.32 11.43
N GLU A 48 11.64 3.19 12.11
CA GLU A 48 12.89 2.43 12.01
C GLU A 48 13.08 1.89 10.59
N ILE A 49 12.04 1.29 10.00
CA ILE A 49 12.07 0.79 8.62
C ILE A 49 12.24 1.93 7.62
N VAL A 50 11.64 3.09 7.89
CA VAL A 50 11.84 4.30 7.06
C VAL A 50 13.30 4.76 7.13
N TYR A 51 13.93 4.75 8.29
CA TYR A 51 15.34 5.11 8.44
C TYR A 51 16.26 4.11 7.72
N ASP A 52 15.98 2.82 7.81
CA ASP A 52 16.73 1.79 7.08
C ASP A 52 16.57 1.96 5.57
N PHE A 53 15.38 2.29 5.10
CA PHE A 53 15.13 2.63 3.70
C PHE A 53 15.94 3.86 3.27
N LEU A 54 15.86 4.96 4.01
CA LEU A 54 16.57 6.20 3.70
C LEU A 54 18.09 6.05 3.81
N ASN A 55 18.60 5.21 4.71
CA ASN A 55 20.02 4.95 4.81
C ASN A 55 20.60 4.36 3.51
N ASN A 56 19.80 3.56 2.81
CA ASN A 56 20.19 2.95 1.54
C ASN A 56 19.90 3.85 0.34
N ASP A 57 18.79 4.58 0.35
CA ASP A 57 18.31 5.35 -0.80
C ASP A 57 18.76 6.82 -0.80
N ASN A 58 18.67 7.49 0.37
CA ASN A 58 18.97 8.92 0.53
C ASN A 58 19.63 9.22 1.89
N PRO A 59 20.91 8.86 2.09
CA PRO A 59 21.59 9.02 3.38
C PRO A 59 21.66 10.48 3.85
N GLU A 60 21.72 11.45 2.93
CA GLU A 60 21.71 12.89 3.26
C GLU A 60 20.39 13.32 3.91
N ILE A 61 19.25 12.80 3.45
CA ILE A 61 17.92 13.06 4.03
C ILE A 61 17.85 12.45 5.43
N LEU A 62 18.39 11.24 5.61
CA LEU A 62 18.46 10.60 6.92
C LEU A 62 19.30 11.43 7.90
N GLU A 63 20.45 11.93 7.49
CA GLU A 63 21.28 12.78 8.33
C GLU A 63 20.57 14.11 8.68
N ALA A 64 19.84 14.71 7.74
CA ALA A 64 19.02 15.90 8.02
C ALA A 64 17.88 15.62 9.03
N LEU A 65 17.27 14.44 8.97
CA LEU A 65 16.29 13.98 9.95
C LEU A 65 16.91 13.81 11.35
N LYS A 66 18.06 13.14 11.44
CA LYS A 66 18.77 12.91 12.71
C LYS A 66 19.26 14.20 13.35
N ASN A 67 19.67 15.16 12.54
CA ASN A 67 20.12 16.48 12.99
C ASN A 67 18.96 17.45 13.27
N GLU A 68 17.71 16.99 13.17
CA GLU A 68 16.48 17.78 13.38
C GLU A 68 16.38 19.01 12.46
N THR A 69 17.11 19.04 11.34
CA THR A 69 17.07 20.14 10.37
C THR A 69 15.95 19.98 9.36
N LEU A 70 15.46 18.75 9.18
CA LEU A 70 14.32 18.42 8.36
C LEU A 70 13.32 17.60 9.19
N PRO A 71 12.04 17.99 9.27
CA PRO A 71 11.08 17.24 10.06
C PRO A 71 10.54 16.04 9.28
N ILE A 72 10.30 14.93 9.99
CA ILE A 72 9.89 13.64 9.39
C ILE A 72 8.59 13.73 8.60
N ASN A 73 7.63 14.54 9.04
CA ASN A 73 6.37 14.73 8.32
C ASN A 73 6.57 15.25 6.88
N VAL A 74 7.52 16.18 6.67
CA VAL A 74 7.83 16.73 5.34
C VAL A 74 8.46 15.65 4.46
N VAL A 75 9.35 14.83 5.03
CA VAL A 75 9.93 13.70 4.29
C VAL A 75 8.85 12.71 3.87
N LEU A 76 7.98 12.31 4.80
CA LEU A 76 6.91 11.35 4.51
C LEU A 76 5.91 11.89 3.49
N GLN A 77 5.59 13.19 3.53
CA GLN A 77 4.73 13.83 2.51
C GLN A 77 5.39 13.85 1.14
N ASN A 78 6.68 14.21 1.06
CA ASN A 78 7.42 14.23 -0.20
C ASN A 78 7.59 12.84 -0.81
N LEU A 79 7.67 11.80 0.03
CA LEU A 79 7.69 10.40 -0.40
C LEU A 79 6.28 9.86 -0.75
N GLY A 80 5.22 10.66 -0.62
CA GLY A 80 3.84 10.22 -0.85
C GLY A 80 3.32 9.19 0.17
N LEU A 81 3.94 9.11 1.35
CA LEU A 81 3.58 8.16 2.42
C LEU A 81 2.58 8.75 3.42
N LEU A 82 2.48 10.08 3.45
CA LEU A 82 1.58 10.84 4.32
C LEU A 82 0.89 11.94 3.51
N SER A 83 -0.42 12.12 3.69
CA SER A 83 -1.18 13.22 3.11
C SER A 83 -2.28 13.64 4.07
N ASP A 84 -2.53 14.94 4.22
CA ASP A 84 -3.53 15.49 5.16
C ASP A 84 -3.45 14.93 6.59
N ASN A 85 -2.23 14.69 7.08
CA ASN A 85 -1.90 14.07 8.39
C ASN A 85 -2.33 12.60 8.55
N ALA A 86 -2.80 11.95 7.49
CA ALA A 86 -3.09 10.52 7.44
C ALA A 86 -2.06 9.79 6.57
N LEU A 87 -1.84 8.51 6.84
CA LEU A 87 -1.04 7.66 5.95
C LEU A 87 -1.76 7.51 4.61
N THR A 88 -0.98 7.47 3.54
CA THR A 88 -1.47 6.96 2.26
C THR A 88 -1.53 5.43 2.29
N LEU A 89 -2.22 4.82 1.33
CA LEU A 89 -2.22 3.37 1.16
C LEU A 89 -0.78 2.83 1.04
N ALA A 90 0.08 3.51 0.26
CA ALA A 90 1.50 3.17 0.15
C ALA A 90 2.23 3.29 1.48
N GLY A 91 2.03 4.39 2.22
CA GLY A 91 2.62 4.60 3.54
C GLY A 91 2.31 3.46 4.51
N ASN A 92 1.05 3.04 4.55
CA ASN A 92 0.62 1.93 5.40
C ASN A 92 1.16 0.57 4.91
N LEU A 93 1.11 0.28 3.62
CA LEU A 93 1.53 -1.02 3.09
C LEU A 93 3.06 -1.22 3.09
N LEU A 94 3.84 -0.16 2.92
CA LEU A 94 5.31 -0.24 2.90
C LEU A 94 5.92 -0.12 4.29
N PHE A 95 5.38 0.78 5.12
CA PHE A 95 6.03 1.18 6.37
C PHE A 95 5.08 1.21 7.58
N GLY A 96 3.83 0.75 7.46
CA GLY A 96 2.91 0.71 8.60
C GLY A 96 3.37 -0.27 9.68
N LYS A 97 3.14 0.06 10.96
CA LYS A 97 3.43 -0.85 12.09
C LYS A 97 2.54 -2.09 12.11
N LEU A 98 1.28 -1.92 11.69
CA LEU A 98 0.27 -2.98 11.64
C LEU A 98 -0.63 -2.75 10.41
N PRO A 99 -0.13 -2.96 9.16
CA PRO A 99 -0.82 -2.52 7.95
C PRO A 99 -2.26 -3.05 7.85
N GLN A 100 -2.47 -4.32 8.18
CA GLN A 100 -3.77 -4.99 8.10
C GLN A 100 -4.82 -4.45 9.08
N ARG A 101 -4.45 -3.59 10.04
CA ARG A 101 -5.44 -2.86 10.87
C ARG A 101 -6.31 -1.96 10.01
N TYR A 102 -5.74 -1.36 8.98
CA TYR A 102 -6.42 -0.42 8.08
C TYR A 102 -6.71 -1.04 6.71
N THR A 103 -5.93 -2.06 6.32
CA THR A 103 -6.05 -2.75 5.03
C THR A 103 -6.15 -4.28 5.20
N PRO A 104 -7.22 -4.80 5.85
CA PRO A 104 -7.29 -6.20 6.28
C PRO A 104 -7.24 -7.23 5.15
N SER A 105 -7.57 -6.83 3.92
CA SER A 105 -7.55 -7.70 2.73
C SER A 105 -6.21 -7.72 1.99
N PHE A 106 -5.22 -6.96 2.43
CA PHE A 106 -3.90 -6.88 1.78
C PHE A 106 -2.93 -7.85 2.46
N TYR A 107 -2.91 -9.08 1.96
CA TYR A 107 -2.01 -10.14 2.41
C TYR A 107 -1.87 -11.19 1.30
N ILE A 108 -0.89 -12.09 1.45
CA ILE A 108 -0.68 -13.20 0.51
C ILE A 108 -1.07 -14.51 1.21
N ASP A 109 -1.93 -15.30 0.58
CA ASP A 109 -2.16 -16.70 0.92
C ASP A 109 -1.44 -17.59 -0.10
N CYS A 110 -0.50 -18.39 0.40
CA CYS A 110 0.19 -19.42 -0.34
C CYS A 110 -0.37 -20.79 0.02
N VAL A 111 -0.64 -21.63 -1.00
CA VAL A 111 -1.11 -23.01 -0.80
C VAL A 111 -0.44 -23.92 -1.82
N HIS A 112 0.02 -25.08 -1.36
CA HIS A 112 0.69 -26.09 -2.16
C HIS A 112 -0.05 -27.44 -2.05
N PHE A 113 -0.45 -27.98 -3.20
CA PHE A 113 -1.08 -29.29 -3.33
C PHE A 113 -0.21 -30.22 -4.18
N ALA A 114 -0.25 -31.52 -3.90
CA ALA A 114 0.41 -32.52 -4.72
C ALA A 114 -0.42 -32.85 -5.96
N GLY A 115 0.19 -32.76 -7.15
CA GLY A 115 -0.46 -33.09 -8.42
C GLY A 115 -0.94 -31.85 -9.19
N ASN A 116 -1.46 -32.10 -10.39
CA ASN A 116 -1.91 -31.05 -11.32
C ASN A 116 -3.41 -31.14 -11.66
N ASP A 117 -4.11 -32.10 -11.07
CA ASP A 117 -5.54 -32.30 -11.27
C ASP A 117 -6.34 -31.47 -10.26
N VAL A 118 -7.54 -31.02 -10.65
CA VAL A 118 -8.42 -30.21 -9.77
C VAL A 118 -8.88 -31.02 -8.55
N ASP A 119 -8.90 -32.34 -8.67
CA ASP A 119 -9.17 -33.31 -7.60
C ASP A 119 -7.91 -33.66 -6.77
N ALA A 120 -6.91 -32.76 -6.70
CA ALA A 120 -5.66 -33.00 -5.98
C ALA A 120 -5.91 -33.31 -4.47
N ASP A 121 -5.90 -34.60 -4.13
CA ASP A 121 -6.29 -35.13 -2.82
C ASP A 121 -5.26 -34.94 -1.69
N ARG A 122 -4.12 -34.27 -1.94
CA ARG A 122 -3.09 -34.13 -0.91
C ARG A 122 -2.55 -32.71 -0.79
N PHE A 123 -3.08 -32.02 0.21
CA PHE A 123 -2.51 -30.82 0.81
C PHE A 123 -1.05 -31.07 1.25
N ILE A 124 -0.13 -30.20 0.84
CA ILE A 124 1.28 -30.26 1.24
C ILE A 124 1.55 -29.18 2.30
N ASP A 125 1.26 -27.93 1.97
CA ASP A 125 1.60 -26.80 2.82
C ASP A 125 0.71 -25.58 2.54
N LYS A 126 0.61 -24.68 3.52
CA LYS A 126 0.02 -23.36 3.37
C LYS A 126 0.71 -22.35 4.26
N SER A 127 0.75 -21.11 3.78
CA SER A 127 1.22 -19.98 4.58
C SER A 127 0.36 -18.75 4.29
N THR A 128 -0.06 -18.06 5.34
CA THR A 128 -0.69 -16.73 5.23
C THR A 128 0.33 -15.70 5.68
N ILE A 129 0.75 -14.83 4.76
CA ILE A 129 1.80 -13.86 4.99
C ILE A 129 1.15 -12.47 5.05
N LYS A 130 1.22 -11.84 6.22
CA LYS A 130 0.68 -10.51 6.50
C LYS A 130 1.83 -9.52 6.69
N ASP A 131 1.53 -8.36 7.28
CA ASP A 131 2.46 -7.25 7.52
C ASP A 131 2.78 -6.45 6.25
N THR A 132 3.89 -5.72 6.24
CA THR A 132 4.32 -4.87 5.12
C THR A 132 4.50 -5.63 3.80
N LEU A 133 4.48 -4.93 2.67
CA LEU A 133 4.75 -5.53 1.35
C LEU A 133 6.13 -6.17 1.26
N ARG A 134 7.12 -5.65 1.99
CA ARG A 134 8.44 -6.29 2.10
C ARG A 134 8.33 -7.67 2.74
N THR A 135 7.65 -7.76 3.88
CA THR A 135 7.42 -9.05 4.57
C THR A 135 6.61 -10.01 3.72
N GLN A 136 5.59 -9.51 3.01
CA GLN A 136 4.78 -10.30 2.09
C GLN A 136 5.62 -10.86 0.94
N TYR A 137 6.45 -10.04 0.32
CA TYR A 137 7.37 -10.45 -0.74
C TYR A 137 8.36 -11.51 -0.22
N GLU A 138 9.06 -11.23 0.87
CA GLU A 138 10.06 -12.13 1.45
C GLU A 138 9.43 -13.47 1.85
N GLY A 139 8.29 -13.45 2.56
CA GLY A 139 7.58 -14.66 2.94
C GLY A 139 7.11 -15.48 1.73
N ALA A 140 6.66 -14.83 0.66
CA ALA A 140 6.19 -15.52 -0.54
C ALA A 140 7.36 -16.17 -1.30
N MET A 141 8.48 -15.47 -1.43
CA MET A 141 9.69 -16.01 -2.05
C MET A 141 10.26 -17.19 -1.26
N GLN A 142 10.24 -17.10 0.08
CA GLN A 142 10.63 -18.19 0.96
C GLN A 142 9.71 -19.42 0.79
N PHE A 143 8.38 -19.21 0.70
CA PHE A 143 7.43 -20.29 0.45
C PHE A 143 7.69 -21.00 -0.89
N LEU A 144 8.10 -20.24 -1.91
CA LEU A 144 8.50 -20.78 -3.21
C LEU A 144 9.89 -21.45 -3.22
N GLY A 145 10.64 -21.39 -2.12
CA GLY A 145 11.96 -21.99 -1.98
C GLY A 145 13.11 -21.17 -2.57
N TYR A 146 12.92 -19.88 -2.83
CA TYR A 146 13.99 -18.98 -3.25
C TYR A 146 14.80 -18.47 -2.05
N PRO A 147 16.13 -18.39 -2.15
CA PRO A 147 16.95 -17.70 -1.16
C PRO A 147 16.75 -16.18 -1.29
N LEU A 148 16.74 -15.49 -0.15
CA LEU A 148 16.68 -14.03 -0.01
C LEU A 148 18.01 -13.48 0.52
#